data_AF-A0A520KZ74-F1
#
_entry.id   AF-A0A520KZ74-F1
#
_cell.length_a   1.000
_cell.length_b   1.000
_cell.length_c   1.000
_cell.angle_alpha   90.00
_cell.angle_beta   90.00
_cell.angle_gamma   90.00
#
_symmetry.space_group_name_H-M   'P 1'
#
loop_
_entity.id
_entity.type
_entity.pdbx_description
1 polymer ?
#
loop_
_entity_poly.entity_id
_entity_poly.type
_entity_poly.pdbx_seq_one_letter_code
_entity_poly.pdbx_strand_id
1 'polypeptide(L)' 'MIKKCRIGSYRFRMGDCRVIFDMESENIVILRIGHRRSIYK' A
#
# COMPACT_ATOMS: atom_id res chain seq x y z
N MET A 1 10.66 -6.98 19.85
CA MET A 1 9.64 -5.92 19.70
C MET A 1 9.00 -6.05 18.32
N ILE A 2 7.75 -6.51 18.23
CA ILE A 2 7.01 -6.47 16.95
C ILE A 2 6.44 -5.06 16.83
N LYS A 3 6.96 -4.27 15.89
CA LYS A 3 6.44 -2.94 15.59
C LYS A 3 5.05 -3.13 14.97
N LYS A 4 3.99 -2.69 15.65
CA LYS A 4 2.63 -2.76 15.12
C LYS A 4 2.46 -1.72 14.00
N CYS A 5 2.95 -2.04 12.80
CA CYS A 5 2.69 -1.21 11.62
C CYS A 5 1.20 -1.30 11.27
N ARG A 6 0.55 -0.15 11.03
CA ARG A 6 -0.79 -0.16 10.44
C ARG A 6 -0.64 -0.70 9.02
N ILE A 7 -1.30 -1.81 8.71
CA ILE A 7 -1.26 -2.38 7.35
C ILE A 7 -1.75 -1.32 6.35
N GLY A 8 -1.00 -1.13 5.27
CA GLY A 8 -1.32 -0.16 4.22
C GLY A 8 -1.05 1.29 4.64
N SER A 9 0.06 1.51 5.34
CA SER A 9 0.53 2.81 5.80
C SER A 9 0.79 3.78 4.65
N TYR A 10 1.21 3.28 3.47
CA TYR A 10 1.54 4.11 2.32
C TYR A 10 0.58 3.89 1.15
N ARG A 11 0.29 4.98 0.44
CA ARG A 11 -0.57 5.01 -0.75
C ARG A 11 0.04 5.89 -1.82
N PHE A 12 0.49 5.29 -2.91
CA PHE A 12 0.97 6.02 -4.07
C PHE A 12 -0.14 6.14 -5.12
N ARG A 13 -0.32 7.34 -5.70
CA ARG A 13 -1.30 7.62 -6.74
C ARG A 13 -0.60 7.78 -8.07
N MET A 14 -1.04 7.02 -9.06
CA MET A 14 -0.57 7.13 -10.44
C MET A 14 -1.79 7.26 -11.36
N GLY A 15 -2.15 8.49 -11.71
CA GLY A 15 -3.39 8.77 -12.43
C GLY A 15 -4.62 8.26 -11.67
N ASP A 16 -5.34 7.32 -12.28
CA ASP A 16 -6.50 6.64 -11.70
C ASP A 16 -6.15 5.34 -10.94
N CYS A 17 -4.88 4.91 -10.93
CA CYS A 17 -4.42 3.74 -10.18
C CYS A 17 -3.92 4.14 -8.78
N ARG A 18 -4.10 3.24 -7.81
CA ARG A 18 -3.53 3.32 -6.46
C ARG A 18 -2.66 2.10 -6.19
N VAL A 19 -1.49 2.34 -5.59
CA VAL A 19 -0.63 1.31 -5.03
C VAL A 19 -0.67 1.48 -3.50
N ILE A 20 -1.07 0.43 -2.80
CA ILE A 20 -1.03 0.35 -1.33
C ILE A 20 0.14 -0.54 -0.97
N PHE A 21 1.06 -0.04 -0.15
CA PHE A 21 2.26 -0.76 0.24
C PHE A 21 2.67 -0.41 1.67
N ASP A 22 3.50 -1.27 2.23
CA ASP A 22 4.23 -1.03 3.48
C ASP A 22 5.73 -1.08 3.22
N MET A 23 6.50 -0.44 4.11
CA MET A 23 7.96 -0.48 4.08
C MET A 23 8.47 -1.29 5.27
N GLU A 24 9.26 -2.32 4.99
CA GLU A 24 9.88 -3.18 5.99
C GLU A 24 11.39 -3.21 5.78
N SER A 25 12.11 -2.50 6.64
CA SER A 25 13.56 -2.28 6.51
C SER A 25 13.90 -1.68 5.14
N GLU A 26 14.59 -2.42 4.28
CA GLU A 26 14.97 -2.00 2.92
C GLU A 26 14.00 -2.53 1.84
N ASN A 27 12.92 -3.20 2.25
CA ASN A 27 11.95 -3.78 1.35
C ASN A 27 10.67 -2.94 1.26
N ILE A 28 10.11 -2.89 0.06
CA ILE A 28 8.77 -2.37 -0.21
C ILE A 28 7.85 -3.56 -0.47
N VAL A 29 6.85 -3.76 0.40
CA VAL A 29 5.88 -4.84 0.27
C VAL A 29 4.60 -4.27 -0.34
N ILE A 30 4.32 -4.64 -1.59
CA ILE A 30 3.08 -4.22 -2.27
C ILE A 30 1.92 -5.08 -1.77
N LEU A 31 0.91 -4.43 -1.19
CA LEU A 31 -0.29 -5.08 -0.69
C LEU A 31 -1.39 -5.14 -1.76
N ARG A 32 -1.58 -4.05 -2.49
CA ARG A 32 -2.59 -3.95 -3.56
C ARG A 32 -2.17 -2.95 -4.63
N ILE A 33 -2.52 -3.27 -5.88
CA ILE A 33 -2.49 -2.34 -7.01
C ILE A 33 -3.86 -2.39 -7.67
N GLY A 34 -4.45 -1.23 -7.97
CA GLY A 34 -5.72 -1.23 -8.69
C GLY A 34 -6.29 0.15 -8.94
N HIS A 35 -7.29 0.19 -9.81
CA HIS A 35 -8.03 1.40 -10.13
C HIS A 35 -8.73 1.97 -8.88
N ARG A 36 -8.75 3.31 -8.74
CA ARG A 36 -9.28 4.02 -7.56
C ARG A 36 -10.73 3.69 -7.22
N ARG A 37 -11.52 3.28 -8.23
CA ARG A 37 -12.93 2.88 -8.08
C ARG A 37 -13.12 1.45 -7.58
N SER A 38 -12.08 0.61 -7.66
CA SER A 38 -12.18 -0.82 -7.37
C SER A 38 -11.36 -1.25 -6.16
N ILE A 39 -10.33 -0.49 -5.78
CA ILE A 39 -9.34 -0.93 -4.77
C ILE A 39 -9.87 -1.05 -3.33
N TYR A 40 -11.04 -0.45 -3.04
CA TYR A 40 -11.71 -0.52 -1.73
C TYR A 40 -12.91 -1.48 -1.68
N LYS A 41 -13.19 -2.18 -2.79
CA LYS A 41 -14.12 -3.31 -2.77
C LYS A 41 -13.40 -4.52 -2.17
#